data_AF-A0A9D1LZE6-F1
#
_entry.id   AF-A0A9D1LZE6-F1
#
_cell.length_a   1.000
_cell.length_b   1.000
_cell.length_c   1.000
_cell.angle_alpha   90.00
_cell.angle_beta   90.00
_cell.angle_gamma   90.00
#
_symmetry.space_group_name_H-M   'P 1'
#
loop_
_entity.id
_entity.type
_entity.pdbx_description
1 polymer ?
#
loop_
_entity_poly.entity_id
_entity_poly.type
_entity_poly.pdbx_seq_one_letter_code
_entity_poly.pdbx_strand_id
1 'polypeptide(L)'
;MNKSAKDNKILKVFMIILTAGYIVFILSNSLKPATVSGANSQSIVDVINGFFKSLNLNIVLTNHIIRKTAHFAEFFLLGIITTSAFRVFTKTPCKNIFTILFIGLATAVSDETVQLFVVGRGSQVSDVLLDFSGVLAGTLIALLFYIVMARHKKKKEEKNC
;
A
#
# COMPACT_ATOMS: atom_id res chain seq x y z
N MET A 1 32.50 15.28 3.95
CA MET A 1 31.13 15.16 3.39
C MET A 1 30.15 15.79 4.38
N ASN A 2 29.31 16.75 3.96
CA ASN A 2 28.45 17.54 4.86
C ASN A 2 27.36 16.65 5.52
N LYS A 3 27.05 16.86 6.81
CA LYS A 3 26.12 16.03 7.61
C LYS A 3 24.74 15.87 6.93
N SER A 4 24.19 16.97 6.40
CA SER A 4 22.93 16.98 5.65
C SER A 4 22.94 16.11 4.38
N ALA A 5 24.08 16.02 3.69
CA ALA A 5 24.21 15.15 2.51
C ALA A 5 24.29 13.67 2.88
N LYS A 6 24.91 13.35 4.03
CA LYS A 6 24.97 11.99 4.59
C LYS A 6 23.58 11.53 5.04
N ASP A 7 22.83 12.37 5.75
CA ASP A 7 21.49 12.06 6.26
C ASP A 7 20.50 11.79 5.11
N ASN A 8 20.56 12.58 4.04
CA ASN A 8 19.75 12.35 2.83
C ASN A 8 20.12 11.05 2.11
N LYS A 9 21.39 10.64 2.10
CA LYS A 9 21.81 9.36 1.51
C LYS A 9 21.26 8.18 2.31
N ILE A 10 21.33 8.25 3.64
CA ILE A 10 20.78 7.22 4.53
C ILE A 10 19.27 7.09 4.32
N LEU A 11 18.54 8.21 4.28
CA LEU A 11 17.10 8.20 4.04
C LEU A 11 16.71 7.58 2.69
N LYS A 12 17.48 7.87 1.62
CA LYS A 12 17.27 7.26 0.30
C LYS A 12 17.44 5.75 0.33
N VAL A 13 18.52 5.27 0.95
CA VAL A 13 18.79 3.83 1.08
C VAL A 13 17.70 3.16 1.91
N PHE A 14 17.32 3.77 3.03
CA PHE A 14 16.22 3.29 3.88
C PHE A 14 14.92 3.15 3.09
N MET A 15 14.53 4.16 2.31
CA MET A 15 13.30 4.11 1.51
C MET A 15 13.34 3.02 0.44
N ILE A 16 14.49 2.78 -0.21
CA ILE A 16 14.64 1.67 -1.16
C ILE A 16 14.42 0.34 -0.46
N ILE A 17 15.08 0.13 0.68
CA ILE A 17 14.97 -1.11 1.47
C ILE A 17 13.53 -1.30 1.96
N LEU A 18 12.89 -0.23 2.43
CA LEU A 18 11.49 -0.26 2.88
C LEU A 18 10.55 -0.67 1.74
N THR A 19 10.66 -0.04 0.56
CA THR A 19 9.82 -0.37 -0.59
C THR A 19 10.04 -1.81 -1.05
N ALA A 20 11.31 -2.23 -1.21
CA ALA A 20 11.64 -3.59 -1.65
C ALA A 20 11.18 -4.64 -0.63
N GLY A 21 11.44 -4.39 0.66
CA GLY A 21 10.99 -5.27 1.74
C GLY A 21 9.47 -5.37 1.84
N TYR A 22 8.75 -4.27 1.57
CA TYR A 22 7.29 -4.28 1.57
C TYR A 22 6.71 -5.05 0.37
N ILE A 23 7.31 -4.94 -0.81
CA ILE A 23 6.94 -5.78 -1.97
C ILE A 23 7.17 -7.26 -1.66
N VAL A 24 8.32 -7.61 -1.06
CA VAL A 24 8.61 -8.99 -0.64
C VAL A 24 7.58 -9.47 0.39
N PHE A 25 7.17 -8.62 1.31
CA PHE A 25 6.12 -8.93 2.29
C PHE A 25 4.78 -9.27 1.61
N ILE A 26 4.34 -8.47 0.63
CA ILE A 26 3.12 -8.72 -0.15
C ILE A 26 3.21 -10.09 -0.85
N LEU A 27 4.29 -10.33 -1.61
CA LEU A 27 4.48 -11.59 -2.32
C LEU A 27 4.57 -12.80 -1.37
N SER A 28 5.17 -12.61 -0.19
CA SER A 28 5.23 -13.65 0.85
C SER A 28 3.85 -13.99 1.43
N ASN A 29 2.95 -13.01 1.52
CA ASN A 29 1.55 -13.26 1.90
C ASN A 29 0.81 -14.02 0.79
N SER A 30 1.08 -13.71 -0.47
CA SER A 30 0.45 -14.38 -1.62
C SER A 30 0.87 -15.84 -1.77
N LEU A 31 2.11 -16.18 -1.40
CA LEU A 31 2.60 -17.57 -1.34
C LEU A 31 1.91 -18.46 -0.30
N LYS A 32 1.12 -17.89 0.62
CA LYS A 32 0.45 -18.67 1.67
C LYS A 32 -0.72 -19.50 1.11
N PRO A 33 -0.80 -20.81 1.43
CA PRO A 33 -1.92 -21.66 1.03
C PRO A 33 -3.28 -21.07 1.38
N ALA A 34 -4.29 -21.37 0.55
CA ALA A 34 -5.64 -20.85 0.73
C ALA A 34 -6.25 -21.21 2.10
N THR A 35 -5.87 -22.35 2.68
CA THR A 35 -6.29 -22.80 4.02
C THR A 35 -5.74 -21.90 5.12
N VAL A 36 -4.44 -21.58 5.07
CA VAL A 36 -3.77 -20.72 6.05
C VAL A 36 -4.26 -19.29 5.96
N SER A 37 -4.36 -18.75 4.74
CA SER A 37 -4.89 -17.40 4.54
C SER A 37 -6.37 -17.32 4.90
N GLY A 38 -7.16 -18.35 4.58
CA GLY A 38 -8.56 -18.45 4.97
C GLY A 38 -8.73 -18.43 6.50
N ALA A 39 -7.91 -19.18 7.23
CA ALA A 39 -7.93 -19.19 8.70
C ALA A 39 -7.60 -17.81 9.29
N ASN A 40 -6.54 -17.15 8.81
CA ASN A 40 -6.18 -15.81 9.28
C ASN A 40 -7.29 -14.79 9.05
N SER A 41 -7.89 -14.81 7.86
CA SER A 41 -9.01 -13.93 7.53
C SER A 41 -10.27 -14.28 8.32
N GLN A 42 -10.50 -15.56 8.64
CA GLN A 42 -11.64 -15.99 9.44
C GLN A 42 -11.54 -15.47 10.87
N SER A 43 -10.36 -15.53 11.49
CA SER A 43 -10.15 -14.96 12.83
C SER A 43 -10.46 -13.45 12.86
N ILE A 44 -10.09 -12.71 11.82
CA ILE A 44 -10.42 -11.27 11.71
C ILE A 44 -11.93 -11.07 11.52
N VAL A 45 -12.58 -11.87 10.67
CA VAL A 45 -14.04 -11.85 10.47
C VAL A 45 -14.76 -12.08 11.80
N ASP A 46 -14.35 -13.07 12.58
CA ASP A 46 -15.00 -13.45 13.83
C ASP A 46 -14.90 -12.33 14.87
N VAL A 47 -13.75 -11.67 14.96
CA VAL A 47 -13.54 -10.50 15.83
C VAL A 47 -14.45 -9.34 15.43
N ILE A 48 -14.50 -9.00 14.13
CA ILE A 48 -15.30 -7.86 13.65
C ILE A 48 -16.79 -8.14 13.77
N ASN A 49 -17.25 -9.33 13.38
CA ASN A 49 -18.65 -9.72 13.52
C ASN A 49 -19.08 -9.80 15.00
N GLY A 50 -18.19 -10.27 15.89
CA GLY A 50 -18.42 -10.23 17.34
C GLY A 50 -18.58 -8.80 17.87
N PHE A 51 -17.76 -7.87 17.40
CA PHE A 51 -17.89 -6.45 17.74
C PHE A 51 -19.21 -5.85 17.24
N PHE A 52 -19.61 -6.09 15.99
CA PHE A 52 -20.90 -5.61 15.47
C PHE A 52 -22.09 -6.20 16.21
N LYS A 53 -22.03 -7.49 16.57
CA LYS A 53 -23.05 -8.14 17.38
C LYS A 53 -23.18 -7.49 18.76
N SER A 54 -22.06 -7.09 19.38
CA SER A 54 -22.08 -6.35 20.66
C SER A 54 -22.71 -4.96 20.54
N LEU A 55 -22.79 -4.38 19.34
CA LEU A 55 -23.42 -3.11 19.05
C LEU A 55 -24.86 -3.25 18.52
N ASN A 56 -25.43 -4.47 18.54
CA ASN A 56 -26.72 -4.80 17.91
C ASN A 56 -26.80 -4.43 16.41
N LEU A 57 -25.67 -4.41 15.71
CA LEU A 57 -25.62 -4.18 14.26
C LEU A 57 -25.70 -5.51 13.51
N ASN A 58 -26.68 -5.65 12.61
CA ASN A 58 -26.85 -6.82 11.75
C ASN A 58 -25.93 -6.77 10.51
N ILE A 59 -24.63 -6.63 10.73
CA ILE A 59 -23.62 -6.63 9.67
C ILE A 59 -22.86 -7.95 9.73
N VAL A 60 -22.88 -8.71 8.64
CA VAL A 60 -22.12 -9.97 8.50
C VAL A 60 -21.07 -9.79 7.42
N LEU A 61 -19.80 -9.68 7.84
CA LEU A 61 -18.67 -9.68 6.91
C LEU A 61 -18.28 -11.11 6.55
N THR A 62 -17.94 -11.31 5.28
CA THR A 62 -17.45 -12.58 4.77
C THR A 62 -15.92 -12.58 4.70
N ASN A 63 -15.34 -13.78 4.78
CA ASN A 63 -13.90 -14.00 4.61
C ASN A 63 -13.39 -13.42 3.28
N HIS A 64 -14.20 -13.56 2.22
CA HIS A 64 -13.89 -13.00 0.91
C HIS A 64 -13.76 -11.47 0.94
N ILE A 65 -14.69 -10.76 1.59
CA ILE A 65 -14.63 -9.29 1.70
C ILE A 65 -13.38 -8.87 2.48
N ILE A 66 -13.14 -9.46 3.65
CA ILE A 66 -11.96 -9.12 4.47
C ILE A 66 -10.66 -9.33 3.70
N ARG A 67 -10.54 -10.42 2.93
CA ARG A 67 -9.38 -10.68 2.09
C ARG A 67 -9.19 -9.62 1.03
N LYS A 68 -10.25 -9.30 0.27
CA LYS A 68 -10.19 -8.27 -0.78
C LYS A 68 -9.86 -6.89 -0.21
N THR A 69 -10.39 -6.55 0.95
CA THR A 69 -10.05 -5.30 1.65
C THR A 69 -8.61 -5.30 2.15
N ALA A 70 -8.09 -6.44 2.62
CA ALA A 70 -6.69 -6.56 3.05
C ALA A 70 -5.73 -6.37 1.88
N HIS A 71 -5.96 -7.03 0.74
CA HIS A 71 -5.16 -6.83 -0.48
C HIS A 71 -5.21 -5.36 -0.93
N PHE A 72 -6.41 -4.77 -1.04
CA PHE A 72 -6.54 -3.34 -1.33
C PHE A 72 -5.73 -2.45 -0.37
N ALA A 73 -5.76 -2.74 0.93
CA ALA A 73 -5.01 -1.99 1.95
C ALA A 73 -3.48 -2.17 1.83
N GLU A 74 -3.01 -3.36 1.49
CA GLU A 74 -1.59 -3.64 1.23
C GLU A 74 -1.10 -2.81 0.03
N PHE A 75 -1.84 -2.83 -1.08
CA PHE A 75 -1.50 -2.06 -2.27
C PHE A 75 -1.67 -0.55 -2.08
N PHE A 76 -2.64 -0.13 -1.27
CA PHE A 76 -2.78 1.26 -0.82
C PHE A 76 -1.54 1.74 -0.08
N LEU A 77 -1.04 0.96 0.88
CA LEU A 77 0.18 1.31 1.60
C LEU A 77 1.41 1.28 0.68
N LEU A 78 1.49 0.34 -0.27
CA LEU A 78 2.54 0.31 -1.29
C LEU A 78 2.55 1.61 -2.11
N GLY A 79 1.38 2.13 -2.51
CA GLY A 79 1.23 3.42 -3.21
C GLY A 79 1.79 4.59 -2.39
N ILE A 80 1.52 4.62 -1.08
CA ILE A 80 2.06 5.64 -0.16
C ILE A 80 3.58 5.52 -0.03
N ILE A 81 4.10 4.33 0.25
CA ILE A 81 5.54 4.08 0.45
C ILE A 81 6.32 4.44 -0.82
N THR A 82 5.86 4.00 -1.98
CA THR A 82 6.53 4.25 -3.26
C THR A 82 6.53 5.75 -3.59
N THR A 83 5.41 6.44 -3.38
CA THR A 83 5.34 7.90 -3.57
C THR A 83 6.28 8.65 -2.62
N SER A 84 6.35 8.20 -1.37
CA SER A 84 7.24 8.74 -0.34
C SER A 84 8.72 8.54 -0.70
N ALA A 85 9.08 7.36 -1.21
CA ALA A 85 10.42 7.08 -1.70
C ALA A 85 10.79 8.06 -2.82
N PHE A 86 9.94 8.23 -3.84
CA PHE A 86 10.18 9.17 -4.95
C PHE A 86 10.26 10.64 -4.50
N ARG A 87 9.58 11.02 -3.42
CA ARG A 87 9.71 12.35 -2.81
C ARG A 87 11.07 12.57 -2.15
N VAL A 88 11.74 11.52 -1.68
CA VAL A 88 13.11 11.61 -1.15
C VAL A 88 14.14 11.72 -2.29
N PHE A 89 13.89 11.05 -3.42
CA PHE A 89 14.76 11.14 -4.60
C PHE A 89 14.57 12.45 -5.38
N THR A 90 13.35 12.97 -5.42
CA THR A 90 12.97 14.13 -6.24
C THR A 90 12.10 15.12 -5.45
N LYS A 91 12.30 16.42 -5.66
CA LYS A 91 11.42 17.44 -5.06
C LYS A 91 10.00 17.43 -5.68
N THR A 92 9.84 16.85 -6.86
CA THR A 92 8.60 16.84 -7.66
C THR A 92 8.16 15.40 -7.99
N PRO A 93 7.58 14.68 -7.02
CA PRO A 93 7.16 13.29 -7.22
C PRO A 93 6.10 13.13 -8.33
N CYS A 94 5.30 14.16 -8.62
CA CYS A 94 4.29 14.14 -9.68
C CYS A 94 4.88 13.84 -11.07
N LYS A 95 6.15 14.19 -11.33
CA LYS A 95 6.81 13.88 -12.61
C LYS A 95 7.06 12.38 -12.80
N ASN A 96 7.09 11.62 -11.71
CA ASN A 96 7.44 10.21 -11.71
C ASN A 96 6.19 9.34 -11.48
N ILE A 97 5.00 9.91 -11.67
CA ILE A 97 3.73 9.22 -11.42
C ILE A 97 3.61 7.95 -12.25
N PHE A 98 4.02 7.98 -13.53
CA PHE A 98 4.02 6.79 -14.38
C PHE A 98 4.91 5.68 -13.83
N THR A 99 6.09 6.02 -13.30
CA THR A 99 6.99 5.03 -12.71
C THR A 99 6.41 4.46 -11.41
N ILE A 100 5.80 5.30 -10.56
CA ILE A 100 5.14 4.87 -9.32
C ILE A 100 4.01 3.89 -9.64
N LEU A 101 3.14 4.25 -10.59
CA LEU A 101 2.01 3.42 -11.00
C LEU A 101 2.48 2.14 -11.69
N PHE A 102 3.54 2.20 -12.49
CA PHE A 102 4.11 1.02 -13.12
C PHE A 102 4.66 0.02 -12.08
N ILE A 103 5.38 0.48 -11.06
CA ILE A 103 5.86 -0.38 -9.98
C ILE A 103 4.69 -1.04 -9.24
N GLY A 104 3.65 -0.27 -8.93
CA GLY A 104 2.45 -0.80 -8.28
C GLY A 104 1.70 -1.81 -9.14
N LEU A 105 1.50 -1.52 -10.42
CA LEU A 105 0.87 -2.45 -11.38
C LEU A 105 1.69 -3.72 -11.55
N ALA A 106 3.01 -3.60 -11.73
CA ALA A 106 3.90 -4.76 -11.84
C ALA A 106 3.86 -5.63 -10.58
N THR A 107 3.74 -5.00 -9.39
CA THR A 107 3.57 -5.74 -8.13
C THR A 107 2.23 -6.44 -8.07
N ALA A 108 1.12 -5.80 -8.49
CA ALA A 108 -0.21 -6.41 -8.51
C ALA A 108 -0.29 -7.60 -9.48
N VAL A 109 0.28 -7.44 -10.68
CA VAL A 109 0.38 -8.55 -11.65
C VAL A 109 1.26 -9.67 -11.10
N SER A 110 2.38 -9.35 -10.45
CA SER A 110 3.27 -10.36 -9.85
C SER A 110 2.58 -11.10 -8.71
N ASP A 111 1.81 -10.41 -7.87
CA ASP A 111 1.07 -11.00 -6.76
C ASP A 111 0.06 -12.03 -7.26
N GLU A 112 -0.77 -11.64 -8.23
CA GLU A 112 -1.76 -12.53 -8.83
C GLU A 112 -1.12 -13.69 -9.62
N THR A 113 0.03 -13.44 -10.25
CA THR A 113 0.83 -14.49 -10.90
C THR A 113 1.36 -15.50 -9.88
N VAL A 114 1.88 -15.04 -8.74
CA VAL A 114 2.34 -15.91 -7.66
C VAL A 114 1.16 -16.69 -7.07
N GLN A 115 0.02 -16.04 -6.87
CA GLN A 115 -1.20 -16.64 -6.36
C GLN A 115 -1.71 -17.79 -7.25
N LEU A 116 -1.57 -17.68 -8.58
CA LEU A 116 -1.92 -18.75 -9.52
C LEU A 116 -1.17 -20.07 -9.27
N PHE A 117 0.05 -20.00 -8.73
CA PHE A 117 0.86 -21.18 -8.44
C PHE A 117 0.56 -21.81 -7.08
N VAL A 118 -0.34 -21.21 -6.29
CA VAL A 118 -0.70 -21.68 -4.95
C VAL A 118 -2.00 -22.49 -5.00
N VAL A 119 -1.98 -23.68 -4.38
CA VAL A 119 -3.14 -24.59 -4.37
C VAL A 119 -4.35 -23.95 -3.68
N GLY A 120 -5.51 -24.04 -4.33
CA GLY A 120 -6.79 -23.54 -3.81
C GLY A 120 -6.97 -22.02 -3.94
N ARG A 121 -6.11 -21.35 -4.70
CA ARG A 121 -6.25 -19.94 -5.07
C ARG A 121 -6.62 -19.82 -6.55
N GLY A 122 -7.49 -18.85 -6.85
CA GLY A 122 -7.77 -18.43 -8.22
C GLY A 122 -7.22 -17.03 -8.45
N SER A 123 -6.96 -16.70 -9.71
CA SER A 123 -6.62 -15.33 -10.11
C SER A 123 -7.64 -14.80 -11.09
N GLN A 124 -7.96 -13.52 -10.95
CA GLN A 124 -8.89 -12.82 -11.82
C GLN A 124 -8.33 -11.44 -12.17
N VAL A 125 -8.64 -10.97 -13.37
CA VAL A 125 -8.27 -9.60 -13.79
C VAL A 125 -8.89 -8.56 -12.86
N SER A 126 -10.09 -8.82 -12.32
CA SER A 126 -10.72 -7.96 -11.31
C SER A 126 -9.87 -7.77 -10.07
N ASP A 127 -9.03 -8.75 -9.74
CA ASP A 127 -8.21 -8.74 -8.52
C ASP A 127 -7.00 -7.85 -8.71
N VAL A 128 -6.32 -7.97 -9.86
CA VAL A 128 -5.28 -7.03 -10.30
C VAL A 128 -5.83 -5.60 -10.35
N LEU A 129 -7.05 -5.40 -10.85
CA LEU A 129 -7.67 -4.07 -10.92
C LEU A 129 -7.99 -3.51 -9.53
N LEU A 130 -8.47 -4.35 -8.61
CA LEU A 130 -8.73 -3.95 -7.23
C LEU A 130 -7.43 -3.52 -6.54
N ASP A 131 -6.38 -4.32 -6.66
CA ASP A 131 -5.08 -4.04 -6.07
C ASP A 131 -4.46 -2.78 -6.66
N PHE A 132 -4.51 -2.64 -7.99
CA PHE A 132 -4.06 -1.44 -8.67
C PHE A 132 -4.87 -0.19 -8.26
N SER A 133 -6.18 -0.33 -7.99
CA SER A 133 -6.99 0.76 -7.44
C SER A 133 -6.53 1.19 -6.05
N GLY A 134 -6.04 0.24 -5.24
CA GLY A 134 -5.37 0.50 -3.96
C GLY A 134 -4.13 1.38 -4.16
N VAL A 135 -3.23 0.97 -5.07
CA VAL A 135 -2.03 1.77 -5.42
C VAL A 135 -2.41 3.20 -5.82
N LEU A 136 -3.39 3.35 -6.72
CA LEU A 136 -3.85 4.65 -7.20
C LEU A 136 -4.34 5.53 -6.04
N ALA A 137 -5.17 4.97 -5.15
CA ALA A 137 -5.68 5.68 -3.97
C ALA A 137 -4.55 6.08 -3.02
N GLY A 138 -3.61 5.18 -2.75
CA GLY A 138 -2.45 5.45 -1.89
C GLY A 138 -1.54 6.55 -2.46
N THR A 139 -1.24 6.49 -3.75
CA THR A 139 -0.48 7.53 -4.45
C THR A 139 -1.18 8.87 -4.40
N LEU A 140 -2.49 8.92 -4.67
CA LEU A 140 -3.27 10.16 -4.62
C LEU A 140 -3.23 10.80 -3.23
N ILE A 141 -3.48 10.01 -2.18
CA ILE A 141 -3.46 10.50 -0.80
C ILE A 141 -2.07 11.02 -0.41
N ALA A 142 -1.00 10.30 -0.76
CA ALA A 142 0.36 10.75 -0.49
C ALA A 142 0.69 12.07 -1.22
N LEU A 143 0.29 12.22 -2.48
CA LEU A 143 0.49 13.46 -3.24
C LEU A 143 -0.28 14.64 -2.62
N LEU A 144 -1.56 14.43 -2.27
CA LEU A 144 -2.38 15.46 -1.61
C LEU A 144 -1.75 15.91 -0.30
N PHE A 145 -1.30 14.97 0.53
CA PHE A 145 -0.60 15.26 1.78
C PHE A 145 0.63 16.16 1.55
N TYR A 146 1.48 15.82 0.59
CA TYR A 146 2.67 16.62 0.28
C TYR A 146 2.35 18.01 -0.30
N ILE A 147 1.28 18.14 -1.08
CA ILE A 147 0.82 19.43 -1.62
C ILE A 147 0.34 20.32 -0.47
N VAL A 148 -0.48 19.79 0.44
CA VAL A 148 -1.00 20.54 1.60
C VAL A 148 0.14 21.01 2.50
N MET A 149 1.10 20.12 2.81
CA MET A 149 2.28 20.49 3.61
C MET A 149 3.11 21.59 2.95
N ALA A 150 3.33 21.51 1.64
CA ALA A 150 4.10 22.52 0.91
C ALA A 150 3.40 23.90 0.94
N ARG A 151 2.07 23.92 0.78
CA ARG A 151 1.25 25.14 0.89
C ARG A 151 1.30 25.74 2.30
N HIS A 152 1.19 24.91 3.33
CA HIS A 152 1.28 25.36 4.73
C HIS A 152 2.65 25.96 5.06
N LYS A 153 3.74 25.37 4.55
CA LYS A 153 5.09 25.91 4.73
C LYS A 153 5.24 27.28 4.06
N LYS A 154 4.80 27.42 2.81
CA LYS A 154 4.86 28.70 2.08
C LYS A 154 4.07 29.81 2.78
N LYS A 155 2.84 29.51 3.22
CA LYS A 155 2.00 30.47 3.97
C LYS A 155 2.62 30.89 5.31
N LYS A 156 3.40 30.02 5.96
CA LYS A 156 4.12 30.35 7.20
C LYS A 156 5.32 31.26 6.94
N GLU A 157 6.02 31.05 5.82
CA GLU A 157 7.12 31.91 5.38
C GLU A 157 6.60 33.32 5.00
N GLU A 158 5.47 33.41 4.29
CA GLU A 158 4.82 34.68 3.94
C GLU A 158 4.33 35.49 5.15
N LYS A 159 3.99 34.84 6.27
CA LYS A 159 3.57 35.50 7.52
C LYS A 159 4.72 35.96 8.41
N ASN A 160 5.93 35.46 8.16
CA ASN A 160 7.12 35.75 8.98
C ASN A 160 8.03 36.82 8.33
N CYS A 161 7.67 37.32 7.14
CA CYS A 161 8.26 38.50 6.48
C CYS A 161 7.41 39.74 6.79
#